data_AF-A0A455X141-F1
#
_entry.id   AF-A0A455X141-F1
#
_cell.length_a   1.000
_cell.length_b   1.000
_cell.length_c   1.000
_cell.angle_alpha   90.00
_cell.angle_beta   90.00
_cell.angle_gamma   90.00
#
_symmetry.space_group_name_H-M   'P 1'
#
loop_
_entity.id
_entity.type
_entity.pdbx_description
1 polymer ?
#
loop_
_entity_poly.entity_id
_entity_poly.type
_entity_poly.pdbx_seq_one_letter_code
_entity_poly.pdbx_strand_id
1 'polypeptide(L)'
;MGLNSYISLFAGAALFASQAHAVNIGECATPEAMSAKLKAEDQRSVAYADLITQDKQLRGMIFTINTDRSVGYILQADQPMGDRASTICVYNRMANVRLFDARKPGTPPEVLLKAPEADAMRRCDELAREGKFARQGCGSLNTMIRKGESFRDRVMLQGFSVERQSDDSYKAVAALITISGNVNGSVNDFPDNPSAGITSGILYSSLPDGATIINAVLVYARYTEYGLAALK
;
A
#
# COMPACT_ATOMS: atom_id res chain seq x y z
N MET A 1 37.88 -59.73 -18.37
CA MET A 1 37.19 -58.52 -18.89
C MET A 1 36.30 -58.00 -17.77
N GLY A 2 36.70 -56.91 -17.13
CA GLY A 2 36.06 -56.38 -15.91
C GLY A 2 34.94 -55.40 -16.23
N LEU A 3 33.78 -55.58 -15.59
CA LEU A 3 32.71 -54.59 -15.56
C LEU A 3 32.95 -53.64 -14.39
N ASN A 4 33.26 -52.38 -14.69
CA ASN A 4 33.31 -51.30 -13.71
C ASN A 4 31.90 -50.75 -13.48
N SER A 5 31.40 -50.98 -12.27
CA SER A 5 30.21 -50.33 -11.71
C SER A 5 30.52 -48.89 -11.31
N TYR A 6 29.84 -47.92 -11.91
CA TYR A 6 29.80 -46.53 -11.41
C TYR A 6 28.46 -46.29 -10.73
N ILE A 7 28.47 -46.30 -9.39
CA ILE A 7 27.36 -45.86 -8.55
C ILE A 7 27.47 -44.34 -8.41
N SER A 8 26.65 -43.59 -9.14
CA SER A 8 26.49 -42.15 -8.95
C SER A 8 25.61 -41.91 -7.71
N LEU A 9 26.25 -41.58 -6.57
CA LEU A 9 25.59 -41.01 -5.41
C LEU A 9 25.16 -39.56 -5.74
N PHE A 10 23.90 -39.37 -6.14
CA PHE A 10 23.25 -38.07 -6.06
C PHE A 10 22.88 -37.78 -4.61
N ALA A 11 23.72 -37.03 -3.91
CA ALA A 11 23.38 -36.44 -2.63
C ALA A 11 22.31 -35.36 -2.86
N GLY A 12 21.03 -35.75 -2.70
CA GLY A 12 19.90 -34.83 -2.73
C GLY A 12 19.98 -33.88 -1.54
N ALA A 13 20.48 -32.67 -1.76
CA ALA A 13 20.30 -31.57 -0.82
C ALA A 13 18.81 -31.21 -0.79
N ALA A 14 18.09 -31.76 0.19
CA ALA A 14 16.75 -31.30 0.52
C ALA A 14 16.87 -29.86 1.04
N LEU A 15 16.67 -28.90 0.14
CA LEU A 15 16.40 -27.51 0.51
C LEU A 15 15.09 -27.52 1.30
N PHE A 16 15.20 -27.52 2.62
CA PHE A 16 14.10 -27.12 3.49
C PHE A 16 13.82 -25.66 3.19
N ALA A 17 13.01 -25.40 2.15
CA ALA A 17 12.34 -24.13 1.99
C ALA A 17 11.42 -23.99 3.20
N SER A 18 11.91 -23.36 4.27
CA SER A 18 11.05 -22.88 5.33
C SER A 18 10.00 -22.04 4.63
N GLN A 19 8.75 -22.49 4.64
CA GLN A 19 7.66 -21.69 4.12
C GLN A 19 7.72 -20.37 4.86
N ALA A 20 8.13 -19.30 4.17
CA ALA A 20 8.12 -17.96 4.72
C ALA A 20 6.66 -17.66 5.01
N HIS A 21 6.28 -17.76 6.28
CA HIS A 21 4.92 -17.49 6.71
C HIS A 21 4.65 -16.00 6.45
N ALA A 22 3.74 -15.72 5.54
CA ALA A 22 3.32 -14.36 5.24
C ALA A 22 2.86 -13.65 6.53
N VAL A 23 3.36 -12.43 6.77
CA VAL A 23 2.92 -11.65 7.94
C VAL A 23 1.43 -11.37 7.83
N ASN A 24 0.68 -11.67 8.89
CA ASN A 24 -0.78 -11.58 8.86
C ASN A 24 -1.26 -10.14 9.03
N ILE A 25 -2.38 -9.79 8.38
CA ILE A 25 -3.07 -8.53 8.66
C ILE A 25 -3.50 -8.50 10.14
N GLY A 26 -3.28 -7.37 10.81
CA GLY A 26 -3.52 -7.19 12.24
C GLY A 26 -2.40 -7.74 13.14
N GLU A 27 -1.41 -8.43 12.58
CA GLU A 27 -0.28 -8.93 13.35
C GLU A 27 0.60 -7.76 13.83
N CYS A 28 0.80 -7.70 15.15
CA CYS A 28 1.63 -6.68 15.79
C CYS A 28 2.87 -7.32 16.41
N ALA A 29 4.01 -6.65 16.31
CA ALA A 29 5.25 -7.05 16.94
C ALA A 29 6.12 -5.83 17.28
N THR A 30 7.21 -6.03 18.01
CA THR A 30 8.23 -4.98 18.17
C THR A 30 8.84 -4.65 16.81
N PRO A 31 9.42 -3.44 16.63
CA PRO A 31 10.07 -3.06 15.37
C PRO A 31 11.11 -4.08 14.88
N GLU A 32 11.91 -4.63 15.80
CA GLU A 32 12.97 -5.61 15.47
C GLU A 32 12.38 -6.92 14.97
N ALA A 33 11.36 -7.44 15.67
CA ALA A 33 10.68 -8.68 15.30
C ALA A 33 9.90 -8.54 13.99
N MET A 34 9.20 -7.41 13.79
CA MET A 34 8.50 -7.13 12.54
C MET A 34 9.50 -7.00 11.38
N SER A 35 10.61 -6.28 11.59
CA SER A 35 11.66 -6.14 10.57
C SER A 35 12.27 -7.48 10.17
N ALA A 36 12.49 -8.39 11.13
CA ALA A 36 12.99 -9.73 10.84
C ALA A 36 12.02 -10.54 9.96
N LYS A 37 10.71 -10.46 10.24
CA LYS A 37 9.67 -11.12 9.43
C LYS A 37 9.60 -10.54 8.01
N LEU A 38 9.57 -9.21 7.90
CA LEU A 38 9.57 -8.52 6.61
C LEU A 38 10.81 -8.87 5.79
N LYS A 39 11.99 -8.93 6.42
CA LYS A 39 13.24 -9.33 5.75
C LYS A 39 13.17 -10.77 5.22
N ALA A 40 12.51 -11.69 5.92
CA ALA A 40 12.34 -13.07 5.47
C ALA A 40 11.46 -13.17 4.21
N GLU A 41 10.58 -12.21 3.97
CA GLU A 41 9.78 -12.07 2.75
C GLU A 41 10.40 -11.12 1.70
N ASP A 42 11.68 -10.77 1.88
CA ASP A 42 12.42 -9.79 1.06
C ASP A 42 11.71 -8.42 0.93
N GLN A 43 10.95 -8.04 1.95
CA GLN A 43 10.28 -6.75 1.98
C GLN A 43 11.28 -5.62 2.27
N ARG A 44 11.04 -4.47 1.63
CA ARG A 44 11.78 -3.23 1.80
C ARG A 44 10.81 -2.06 1.85
N SER A 45 11.03 -1.14 2.78
CA SER A 45 10.24 0.09 2.87
C SER A 45 10.52 0.98 1.66
N VAL A 46 9.48 1.39 0.94
CA VAL A 46 9.57 2.28 -0.23
C VAL A 46 9.07 3.68 0.06
N ALA A 47 8.15 3.82 0.99
CA ALA A 47 7.61 5.11 1.39
C ALA A 47 7.15 5.08 2.84
N TYR A 48 6.92 6.26 3.39
CA TYR A 48 6.29 6.45 4.69
C TYR A 48 5.47 7.73 4.71
N ALA A 49 4.57 7.85 5.68
CA ALA A 49 3.76 9.03 5.98
C ALA A 49 3.29 8.97 7.44
N ASP A 50 2.63 10.01 7.94
CA ASP A 50 1.89 9.95 9.20
C ASP A 50 0.38 9.87 8.93
N LEU A 51 -0.29 8.90 9.54
CA LEU A 51 -1.75 8.80 9.61
C LEU A 51 -2.30 9.80 10.64
N ILE A 52 -3.32 10.55 10.26
CA ILE A 52 -4.15 11.30 11.22
C ILE A 52 -5.28 10.37 11.70
N THR A 53 -5.24 10.01 12.97
CA THR A 53 -6.27 9.17 13.60
C THR A 53 -7.53 9.97 13.96
N GLN A 54 -8.62 9.28 14.30
CA GLN A 54 -9.89 9.93 14.69
C GLN A 54 -9.76 10.80 15.95
N ASP A 55 -8.90 10.40 16.89
CA ASP A 55 -8.51 11.15 18.09
C ASP A 55 -7.43 12.21 17.83
N LYS A 56 -7.16 12.53 16.55
CA LYS A 56 -6.22 13.56 16.08
C LYS A 56 -4.78 13.32 16.53
N GLN A 57 -4.41 12.06 16.77
CA GLN A 57 -3.03 11.65 16.98
C GLN A 57 -2.37 11.33 15.65
N LEU A 58 -1.05 11.38 15.64
CA LEU A 58 -0.24 10.96 14.50
C LEU A 58 0.29 9.54 14.75
N ARG A 59 0.22 8.70 13.72
CA ARG A 59 0.81 7.36 13.73
C ARG A 59 1.59 7.12 12.45
N GLY A 60 2.80 6.62 12.57
CA GLY A 60 3.63 6.34 11.41
C GLY A 60 3.04 5.25 10.54
N MET A 61 2.98 5.49 9.23
CA MET A 61 2.59 4.53 8.21
C MET A 61 3.80 4.22 7.35
N ILE A 62 4.13 2.93 7.20
CA ILE A 62 5.26 2.46 6.41
C ILE A 62 4.73 1.57 5.30
N PHE A 63 5.14 1.87 4.06
CA PHE A 63 4.74 1.10 2.88
C PHE A 63 5.93 0.28 2.41
N THR A 64 5.77 -1.05 2.34
CA THR A 64 6.81 -1.97 1.89
C THR A 64 6.40 -2.71 0.63
N ILE A 65 7.38 -3.12 -0.16
CA ILE A 65 7.22 -4.08 -1.26
C ILE A 65 8.37 -5.09 -1.25
N ASN A 66 8.14 -6.28 -1.79
CA ASN A 66 9.24 -7.18 -2.16
C ASN A 66 9.86 -6.80 -3.51
N THR A 67 11.02 -7.39 -3.81
CA THR A 67 11.82 -7.07 -5.00
C THR A 67 11.05 -7.24 -6.31
N ASP A 68 10.22 -8.29 -6.45
CA ASP A 68 9.42 -8.54 -7.65
C ASP A 68 8.06 -7.81 -7.66
N ARG A 69 7.76 -7.08 -6.58
CA ARG A 69 6.52 -6.31 -6.35
C ARG A 69 5.24 -7.16 -6.34
N SER A 70 5.35 -8.47 -6.23
CA SER A 70 4.19 -9.35 -6.12
C SER A 70 3.41 -9.13 -4.82
N VAL A 71 4.09 -8.72 -3.75
CA VAL A 71 3.52 -8.51 -2.41
C VAL A 71 4.04 -7.21 -1.81
N GLY A 72 3.14 -6.44 -1.19
CA GLY A 72 3.50 -5.32 -0.33
C GLY A 72 2.68 -5.28 0.94
N TYR A 73 3.16 -4.51 1.92
CA TYR A 73 2.47 -4.31 3.19
C TYR A 73 2.31 -2.82 3.48
N ILE A 74 1.20 -2.50 4.11
CA ILE A 74 0.99 -1.24 4.81
C ILE A 74 1.15 -1.56 6.28
N LEU A 75 2.11 -0.92 6.93
CA LEU A 75 2.38 -1.10 8.35
C LEU A 75 2.00 0.18 9.09
N GLN A 76 1.48 0.03 10.31
CA GLN A 76 1.14 1.13 11.19
C GLN A 76 1.96 1.00 12.48
N ALA A 77 2.69 2.06 12.83
CA ALA A 77 3.37 2.21 14.10
C ALA A 77 2.44 2.78 15.18
N ASP A 78 2.79 2.58 16.44
CA ASP A 78 2.10 3.18 17.59
C ASP A 78 2.54 4.62 17.89
N GLN A 79 3.59 5.10 17.24
CA GLN A 79 4.15 6.45 17.34
C GLN A 79 4.25 7.10 15.95
N PRO A 80 4.31 8.44 15.85
CA PRO A 80 4.54 9.13 14.57
C PRO A 80 5.92 8.81 13.98
N MET A 81 6.10 9.12 12.69
CA MET A 81 7.37 8.99 12.02
C MET A 81 8.44 9.90 12.64
N GLY A 82 9.62 9.34 12.88
CA GLY A 82 10.74 10.04 13.53
C GLY A 82 10.87 9.68 15.02
N ASP A 83 9.79 9.24 15.65
CA ASP A 83 9.80 8.77 17.02
C ASP A 83 10.04 7.26 17.10
N ARG A 84 10.54 6.80 18.25
CA ARG A 84 10.76 5.38 18.48
C ARG A 84 9.45 4.67 18.76
N ALA A 85 8.95 3.90 17.79
CA ALA A 85 7.81 3.01 17.97
C ALA A 85 8.15 1.86 18.94
N SER A 86 7.17 1.46 19.75
CA SER A 86 7.25 0.23 20.56
C SER A 86 6.59 -0.96 19.85
N THR A 87 5.61 -0.67 18.97
CA THR A 87 4.85 -1.69 18.25
C THR A 87 4.65 -1.27 16.80
N ILE A 88 4.78 -2.23 15.89
CA ILE A 88 4.39 -2.10 14.48
C ILE A 88 3.39 -3.20 14.17
N CYS A 89 2.26 -2.81 13.58
CA CYS A 89 1.19 -3.72 13.17
C CYS A 89 1.03 -3.73 11.65
N VAL A 90 0.71 -4.88 11.05
CA VAL A 90 0.32 -4.94 9.64
C VAL A 90 -1.10 -4.38 9.49
N TYR A 91 -1.21 -3.22 8.87
CA TYR A 91 -2.48 -2.57 8.58
C TYR A 91 -3.21 -3.22 7.40
N ASN A 92 -2.48 -3.49 6.31
CA ASN A 92 -3.03 -4.18 5.14
C ASN A 92 -1.92 -4.91 4.37
N ARG A 93 -2.31 -5.90 3.57
CA ARG A 93 -1.47 -6.64 2.62
C ARG A 93 -1.97 -6.39 1.20
N MET A 94 -1.04 -6.12 0.30
CA MET A 94 -1.30 -5.83 -1.11
C MET A 94 -0.68 -6.88 -2.02
N ALA A 95 -1.32 -7.13 -3.16
CA ALA A 95 -0.80 -7.93 -4.26
C ALA A 95 -0.61 -7.08 -5.52
N ASN A 96 0.34 -7.49 -6.37
CA ASN A 96 0.66 -6.84 -7.65
C ASN A 96 0.89 -5.34 -7.51
N VAL A 97 1.86 -4.99 -6.67
CA VAL A 97 2.12 -3.61 -6.29
C VAL A 97 2.82 -2.87 -7.42
N ARG A 98 2.29 -1.70 -7.76
CA ARG A 98 2.84 -0.77 -8.74
C ARG A 98 3.29 0.49 -8.02
N LEU A 99 4.53 0.88 -8.25
CA LEU A 99 5.14 2.09 -7.70
C LEU A 99 5.20 3.16 -8.80
N PHE A 100 4.86 4.40 -8.47
CA PHE A 100 4.76 5.51 -9.40
C PHE A 100 5.61 6.67 -8.93
N ASP A 101 6.22 7.43 -9.83
CA ASP A 101 7.05 8.57 -9.44
C ASP A 101 6.20 9.81 -9.15
N ALA A 102 5.69 9.91 -7.93
CA ALA A 102 4.90 11.06 -7.46
C ALA A 102 5.66 12.41 -7.46
N ARG A 103 6.97 12.44 -7.75
CA ARG A 103 7.71 13.70 -7.93
C ARG A 103 7.42 14.33 -9.29
N LYS A 104 7.02 13.53 -10.27
CA LYS A 104 6.74 13.99 -11.64
C LYS A 104 5.32 14.57 -11.72
N PRO A 105 5.13 15.72 -12.39
CA PRO A 105 3.81 16.30 -12.57
C PRO A 105 2.92 15.49 -13.51
N GLY A 106 1.62 15.59 -13.29
CA GLY A 106 0.59 14.94 -14.09
C GLY A 106 0.17 13.57 -13.56
N THR A 107 -0.97 13.09 -14.07
CA THR A 107 -1.52 11.79 -13.72
C THR A 107 -1.13 10.76 -14.79
N PRO A 108 -0.31 9.74 -14.46
CA PRO A 108 0.04 8.69 -15.42
C PRO A 108 -1.22 7.92 -15.86
N PRO A 109 -1.45 7.67 -17.16
CA PRO A 109 -2.67 7.00 -17.62
C PRO A 109 -2.93 5.63 -16.95
N GLU A 110 -1.87 4.92 -16.57
CA GLU A 110 -1.91 3.61 -15.96
C GLU A 110 -2.38 3.58 -14.49
N VAL A 111 -2.47 4.74 -13.81
CA VAL A 111 -3.06 4.84 -12.47
C VAL A 111 -4.59 4.95 -12.51
N LEU A 112 -5.13 5.28 -13.69
CA LEU A 112 -6.55 5.48 -13.92
C LEU A 112 -7.24 4.18 -14.31
N LEU A 113 -8.49 4.03 -13.86
CA LEU A 113 -9.35 2.95 -14.31
C LEU A 113 -9.96 3.30 -15.66
N LYS A 114 -10.18 2.27 -16.48
CA LYS A 114 -10.87 2.41 -17.78
C LYS A 114 -12.39 2.55 -17.64
N ALA A 115 -12.94 2.18 -16.48
CA ALA A 115 -14.38 2.24 -16.24
C ALA A 115 -14.89 3.69 -16.29
N PRO A 116 -16.10 3.92 -16.85
CA PRO A 116 -16.77 5.21 -16.81
C PRO A 116 -16.98 5.73 -15.39
N GLU A 117 -16.83 7.04 -15.17
CA GLU A 117 -17.07 7.65 -13.85
C GLU A 117 -18.51 7.44 -13.34
N ALA A 118 -19.48 7.31 -14.25
CA ALA A 118 -20.87 7.00 -13.91
C ALA A 118 -21.04 5.63 -13.23
N ASP A 119 -20.19 4.66 -13.54
CA ASP A 119 -20.24 3.32 -12.92
C ASP A 119 -19.82 3.39 -11.45
N ALA A 120 -18.73 4.10 -11.16
CA ALA A 120 -18.30 4.39 -9.79
C ALA A 120 -19.42 5.10 -8.99
N MET A 121 -20.07 6.10 -9.59
CA MET A 121 -21.12 6.85 -8.88
C MET A 121 -22.35 6.00 -8.58
N ARG A 122 -22.78 5.18 -9.55
CA ARG A 122 -23.86 4.20 -9.34
C ARG A 122 -23.50 3.21 -8.24
N ARG A 123 -22.28 2.70 -8.22
CA ARG A 123 -21.83 1.78 -7.17
C ARG A 123 -21.73 2.47 -5.80
N CYS A 124 -21.31 3.73 -5.74
CA CYS A 124 -21.40 4.54 -4.52
C CYS A 124 -22.85 4.66 -4.01
N ASP A 125 -23.83 4.88 -4.89
CA ASP A 125 -25.25 4.99 -4.52
C ASP A 125 -25.81 3.66 -3.99
N GLU A 126 -25.42 2.53 -4.60
CA GLU A 126 -25.78 1.19 -4.11
C GLU A 126 -25.22 0.94 -2.70
N LEU A 127 -23.92 1.11 -2.51
CA LEU A 127 -23.25 0.85 -1.23
C LEU A 127 -23.75 1.80 -0.12
N ALA A 128 -24.10 3.03 -0.46
CA ALA A 128 -24.73 3.96 0.48
C ALA A 128 -26.15 3.51 0.89
N ARG A 129 -26.96 3.00 -0.06
CA ARG A 129 -28.28 2.42 0.24
C ARG A 129 -28.20 1.15 1.07
N GLU A 130 -27.13 0.36 0.92
CA GLU A 130 -26.82 -0.81 1.75
C GLU A 130 -26.28 -0.43 3.14
N GLY A 131 -26.08 0.85 3.43
CA GLY A 131 -25.57 1.34 4.72
C GLY A 131 -24.08 1.04 4.95
N LYS A 132 -23.31 0.73 3.89
CA LYS A 132 -21.87 0.43 4.02
C LYS A 132 -21.04 1.68 4.31
N PHE A 133 -21.43 2.84 3.79
CA PHE A 133 -20.82 4.13 4.09
C PHE A 133 -21.76 5.30 3.78
N ALA A 134 -21.44 6.49 4.30
CA ALA A 134 -22.14 7.72 3.94
C ALA A 134 -21.86 8.11 2.49
N ARG A 135 -22.91 8.45 1.73
CA ARG A 135 -22.82 8.77 0.30
C ARG A 135 -21.78 9.88 -0.03
N GLN A 136 -21.64 10.85 0.87
CA GLN A 136 -20.73 11.99 0.72
C GLN A 136 -19.25 11.59 0.75
N GLY A 137 -18.92 10.43 1.32
CA GLY A 137 -17.55 9.92 1.41
C GLY A 137 -17.11 9.08 0.21
N CYS A 138 -17.97 8.89 -0.81
CA CYS A 138 -17.69 8.04 -1.97
C CYS A 138 -17.75 8.81 -3.30
N GLY A 139 -16.82 8.51 -4.20
CA GLY A 139 -16.77 9.06 -5.55
C GLY A 139 -15.97 8.19 -6.51
N SER A 140 -15.67 8.70 -7.70
CA SER A 140 -14.83 8.01 -8.70
C SER A 140 -13.35 8.13 -8.36
N LEU A 141 -12.59 7.02 -8.40
CA LEU A 141 -11.13 7.01 -8.25
C LEU A 141 -10.46 8.03 -9.19
N ASN A 142 -10.85 8.01 -10.47
CA ASN A 142 -10.25 8.86 -11.49
C ASN A 142 -10.46 10.34 -11.19
N THR A 143 -11.67 10.71 -10.73
CA THR A 143 -11.98 12.09 -10.33
C THR A 143 -11.18 12.50 -9.10
N MET A 144 -11.05 11.61 -8.11
CA MET A 144 -10.25 11.87 -6.91
C MET A 144 -8.77 12.09 -7.23
N ILE A 145 -8.16 11.21 -8.04
CA ILE A 145 -6.75 11.33 -8.45
C ILE A 145 -6.53 12.65 -9.21
N ARG A 146 -7.38 12.98 -10.20
CA ARG A 146 -7.24 14.21 -10.98
C ARG A 146 -7.41 15.47 -10.13
N LYS A 147 -8.34 15.43 -9.16
CA LYS A 147 -8.52 16.54 -8.22
C LYS A 147 -7.33 16.69 -7.26
N GLY A 148 -6.68 15.58 -6.87
CA GLY A 148 -5.46 15.61 -6.08
C GLY A 148 -4.32 16.36 -6.76
N GLU A 149 -4.19 16.25 -8.08
CA GLU A 149 -3.10 16.88 -8.84
C GLU A 149 -3.06 18.41 -8.68
N SER A 150 -4.21 19.10 -8.53
CA SER A 150 -4.22 20.55 -8.29
C SER A 150 -3.56 20.95 -6.97
N PHE A 151 -3.45 20.01 -6.03
CA PHE A 151 -2.75 20.16 -4.76
C PHE A 151 -1.39 19.45 -4.76
N ARG A 152 -0.91 19.02 -5.94
CA ARG A 152 0.31 18.20 -6.12
C ARG A 152 0.25 16.85 -5.38
N ASP A 153 -0.94 16.42 -4.98
CA ASP A 153 -1.17 15.08 -4.43
C ASP A 153 -1.19 14.07 -5.58
N ARG A 154 -0.23 13.15 -5.58
CA ARG A 154 0.03 12.23 -6.69
C ARG A 154 0.09 10.80 -6.19
N VAL A 155 -0.37 9.88 -7.03
CA VAL A 155 -0.28 8.46 -6.75
C VAL A 155 1.18 8.06 -6.58
N MET A 156 1.48 7.45 -5.43
CA MET A 156 2.78 6.87 -5.10
C MET A 156 2.78 5.36 -5.35
N LEU A 157 1.68 4.70 -5.00
CA LEU A 157 1.58 3.25 -4.99
C LEU A 157 0.15 2.79 -5.26
N GLN A 158 -0.01 1.70 -6.02
CA GLN A 158 -1.28 0.98 -6.13
C GLN A 158 -1.06 -0.52 -5.97
N GLY A 159 -2.00 -1.21 -5.33
CA GLY A 159 -2.00 -2.67 -5.24
C GLY A 159 -3.40 -3.20 -4.95
N PHE A 160 -3.65 -4.47 -5.25
CA PHE A 160 -4.93 -5.09 -4.90
C PHE A 160 -4.92 -5.44 -3.42
N SER A 161 -5.99 -5.11 -2.71
CA SER A 161 -6.17 -5.57 -1.33
C SER A 161 -6.20 -7.10 -1.30
N VAL A 162 -5.65 -7.69 -0.25
CA VAL A 162 -5.58 -9.15 -0.09
C VAL A 162 -6.28 -9.54 1.19
N GLU A 163 -7.11 -10.58 1.14
CA GLU A 163 -7.75 -11.15 2.32
C GLU A 163 -7.22 -12.55 2.59
N ARG A 164 -7.00 -12.85 3.88
CA ARG A 164 -6.72 -14.20 4.36
C ARG A 164 -7.99 -15.03 4.25
N GLN A 165 -7.88 -16.16 3.59
CA GLN A 165 -8.94 -17.12 3.43
C GLN A 165 -8.95 -18.10 4.62
N SER A 166 -10.01 -18.88 4.75
CA SER A 166 -10.16 -19.88 5.82
C SER A 166 -9.12 -21.01 5.80
N ASP A 167 -8.45 -21.20 4.66
CA ASP A 167 -7.37 -22.20 4.48
C ASP A 167 -5.97 -21.58 4.65
N ASP A 168 -5.89 -20.38 5.23
CA ASP A 168 -4.68 -19.58 5.39
C ASP A 168 -3.99 -19.13 4.09
N SER A 169 -4.61 -19.41 2.95
CA SER A 169 -4.21 -18.80 1.68
C SER A 169 -4.60 -17.32 1.65
N TYR A 170 -3.99 -16.60 0.73
CA TYR A 170 -4.24 -15.19 0.54
C TYR A 170 -4.72 -14.94 -0.88
N LYS A 171 -5.87 -14.27 -1.02
CA LYS A 171 -6.44 -13.95 -2.32
C LYS A 171 -6.64 -12.46 -2.46
N ALA A 172 -6.25 -11.95 -3.62
CA ALA A 172 -6.61 -10.58 -4.00
C ALA A 172 -8.13 -10.48 -4.05
N VAL A 173 -8.67 -9.48 -3.36
CA VAL A 173 -10.08 -9.12 -3.46
C VAL A 173 -10.29 -8.07 -4.53
N ALA A 174 -11.54 -7.88 -4.96
CA ALA A 174 -11.93 -6.89 -5.97
C ALA A 174 -11.87 -5.45 -5.45
N ALA A 175 -10.81 -5.10 -4.71
CA ALA A 175 -10.55 -3.77 -4.20
C ALA A 175 -9.11 -3.34 -4.54
N LEU A 176 -8.99 -2.14 -5.09
CA LEU A 176 -7.72 -1.47 -5.36
C LEU A 176 -7.41 -0.51 -4.21
N ILE A 177 -6.24 -0.67 -3.61
CA ILE A 177 -5.67 0.30 -2.67
C ILE A 177 -4.79 1.26 -3.47
N THR A 178 -5.02 2.56 -3.32
CA THR A 178 -4.19 3.61 -3.89
C THR A 178 -3.63 4.48 -2.77
N ILE A 179 -2.31 4.64 -2.73
CA ILE A 179 -1.62 5.56 -1.84
C ILE A 179 -1.22 6.78 -2.66
N SER A 180 -1.63 7.97 -2.23
CA SER A 180 -1.24 9.24 -2.83
C SER A 180 -0.53 10.13 -1.83
N GLY A 181 0.36 11.00 -2.32
CA GLY A 181 0.87 12.11 -1.52
C GLY A 181 1.61 13.17 -2.32
N ASN A 182 1.69 14.39 -1.76
CA ASN A 182 2.63 15.42 -2.20
C ASN A 182 4.01 15.18 -1.56
N VAL A 183 4.85 14.40 -2.24
CA VAL A 183 6.13 13.91 -1.70
C VAL A 183 7.19 14.98 -1.47
N ASN A 184 7.04 16.15 -2.07
CA ASN A 184 7.91 17.31 -1.84
C ASN A 184 7.18 18.44 -1.12
N GLY A 185 5.98 18.14 -0.63
CA GLY A 185 5.03 19.12 -0.14
C GLY A 185 5.41 19.76 1.18
N SER A 186 5.05 21.02 1.31
CA SER A 186 5.23 21.85 2.51
C SER A 186 3.95 22.57 2.88
N VAL A 187 3.77 22.87 4.17
CA VAL A 187 2.65 23.71 4.67
C VAL A 187 2.66 25.12 4.07
N ASN A 188 3.80 25.55 3.53
CA ASN A 188 3.95 26.86 2.90
C ASN A 188 3.59 26.86 1.41
N ASP A 189 3.34 25.71 0.79
CA ASP A 189 3.04 25.63 -0.65
C ASP A 189 1.68 26.24 -0.99
N PHE A 190 0.74 26.21 -0.04
CA PHE A 190 -0.61 26.74 -0.20
C PHE A 190 -0.99 27.57 1.05
N PRO A 191 -0.60 28.86 1.11
CA PRO A 191 -0.79 29.68 2.31
C PRO A 191 -2.24 29.77 2.80
N ASP A 192 -3.20 29.79 1.87
CA ASP A 192 -4.65 29.85 2.18
C ASP A 192 -5.21 28.48 2.62
N ASN A 193 -4.48 27.39 2.37
CA ASN A 193 -4.86 26.05 2.79
C ASN A 193 -3.60 25.20 3.08
N PRO A 194 -2.89 25.47 4.19
CA PRO A 194 -1.57 24.87 4.46
C PRO A 194 -1.58 23.34 4.48
N SER A 195 -2.68 22.73 4.93
CA SER A 195 -2.81 21.27 4.96
C SER A 195 -2.81 20.65 3.57
N ALA A 196 -3.34 21.33 2.55
CA ALA A 196 -3.33 20.83 1.17
C ALA A 196 -1.91 20.57 0.64
N GLY A 197 -0.91 21.31 1.15
CA GLY A 197 0.48 21.13 0.77
C GLY A 197 1.12 19.86 1.31
N ILE A 198 0.59 19.26 2.37
CA ILE A 198 1.19 18.11 3.05
C ILE A 198 0.28 16.89 3.11
N THR A 199 -1.00 17.04 2.76
CA THR A 199 -1.99 15.98 2.84
C THR A 199 -1.76 14.92 1.76
N SER A 200 -2.13 13.71 2.11
CA SER A 200 -1.92 12.47 1.37
C SER A 200 -3.08 11.54 1.72
N GLY A 201 -3.25 10.41 1.01
CA GLY A 201 -4.42 9.57 1.19
C GLY A 201 -4.17 8.09 0.99
N ILE A 202 -4.91 7.27 1.74
CA ILE A 202 -5.15 5.87 1.41
C ILE A 202 -6.58 5.77 0.87
N LEU A 203 -6.69 5.47 -0.43
CA LEU A 203 -7.96 5.34 -1.13
C LEU A 203 -8.27 3.87 -1.37
N TYR A 204 -9.49 3.44 -1.04
CA TYR A 204 -9.96 2.09 -1.31
C TYR A 204 -11.04 2.17 -2.38
N SER A 205 -10.84 1.45 -3.48
CA SER A 205 -11.72 1.50 -4.65
C SER A 205 -12.24 0.12 -5.01
N SER A 206 -13.53 -0.04 -5.24
CA SER A 206 -14.06 -1.27 -5.84
C SER A 206 -13.62 -1.41 -7.29
N LEU A 207 -13.49 -2.65 -7.73
CA LEU A 207 -13.20 -3.00 -9.11
C LEU A 207 -14.33 -3.83 -9.72
N PRO A 208 -14.61 -3.65 -11.04
CA PRO A 208 -13.91 -2.75 -11.96
C PRO A 208 -14.43 -1.30 -11.95
N ASP A 209 -15.53 -1.03 -11.24
CA ASP A 209 -16.32 0.21 -11.35
C ASP A 209 -15.60 1.48 -10.86
N GLY A 210 -14.69 1.35 -9.89
CA GLY A 210 -13.90 2.49 -9.37
C GLY A 210 -14.60 3.36 -8.34
N ALA A 211 -15.65 2.86 -7.66
CA ALA A 211 -16.21 3.56 -6.50
C ALA A 211 -15.21 3.56 -5.35
N THR A 212 -14.83 4.76 -4.92
CA THR A 212 -13.69 5.01 -4.04
C THR A 212 -14.11 5.78 -2.81
N ILE A 213 -13.57 5.35 -1.68
CA ILE A 213 -13.60 6.09 -0.41
C ILE A 213 -12.19 6.47 0.01
N ILE A 214 -12.07 7.58 0.75
CA ILE A 214 -10.85 7.89 1.50
C ILE A 214 -10.90 7.09 2.79
N ASN A 215 -10.07 6.07 2.89
CA ASN A 215 -10.00 5.20 4.07
C ASN A 215 -9.17 5.84 5.18
N ALA A 216 -8.09 6.54 4.81
CA ALA A 216 -7.24 7.24 5.76
C ALA A 216 -6.68 8.53 5.16
N VAL A 217 -6.55 9.55 6.01
CA VAL A 217 -5.85 10.79 5.69
C VAL A 217 -4.42 10.68 6.23
N LEU A 218 -3.46 10.92 5.34
CA LEU A 218 -2.05 10.90 5.64
C LEU A 218 -1.48 12.31 5.55
N VAL A 219 -0.32 12.54 6.18
CA VAL A 219 0.49 13.76 6.02
C VAL A 219 1.96 13.43 5.87
N TYR A 220 2.72 14.35 5.29
CA TYR A 220 4.17 14.25 5.12
C TYR A 220 4.63 12.96 4.43
N ALA A 221 3.90 12.52 3.40
CA ALA A 221 4.30 11.36 2.62
C ALA A 221 5.68 11.59 1.96
N ARG A 222 6.56 10.60 2.01
CA ARG A 222 7.92 10.65 1.45
C ARG A 222 8.33 9.28 0.91
N TYR A 223 9.21 9.26 -0.09
CA TYR A 223 9.93 8.05 -0.47
C TYR A 223 11.12 7.80 0.45
N THR A 224 11.43 6.54 0.69
CA THR A 224 12.74 6.13 1.24
C THR A 224 13.80 6.16 0.14
N GLU A 225 15.08 6.05 0.51
CA GLU A 225 16.16 5.88 -0.47
C GLU A 225 15.94 4.66 -1.38
N TYR A 226 15.51 3.55 -0.80
CA TYR A 226 15.17 2.34 -1.57
C TYR A 226 13.99 2.58 -2.51
N GLY A 227 12.93 3.26 -2.04
CA GLY A 227 11.78 3.61 -2.88
C GLY A 227 12.18 4.45 -4.09
N LEU A 228 13.04 5.46 -3.88
CA LEU A 228 13.58 6.27 -4.98
C LEU A 228 14.41 5.43 -5.97
N ALA A 229 15.19 4.47 -5.48
CA ALA A 229 15.96 3.57 -6.34
C ALA A 229 15.06 2.62 -7.13
N ALA A 230 13.96 2.16 -6.53
CA ALA A 230 12.98 1.26 -7.15
C ALA A 230 12.09 1.94 -8.21
N LEU A 231 12.09 3.27 -8.31
CA LEU A 231 11.37 4.02 -9.35
C LEU A 231 12.08 3.99 -10.72
N LYS A 232 13.31 3.50 -10.80
CA LYS A 232 14.13 3.49 -12.01
C LYS A 232 13.75 2.39 -12.99
#